data_AF-M2PNP7-F1
#
_entry.id   AF-M2PNP7-F1
#
_cell.length_a   1.000
_cell.length_b   1.000
_cell.length_c   1.000
_cell.angle_alpha   90.00
_cell.angle_beta   90.00
_cell.angle_gamma   90.00
#
_symmetry.space_group_name_H-M   'P 1'
#
loop_
_entity.id
_entity.type
_entity.pdbx_description
1 polymer ?
#
loop_
_entity_poly.entity_id
_entity_poly.type
_entity_poly.pdbx_seq_one_letter_code
_entity_poly.pdbx_strand_id
1 'polypeptide(L)'
;MIFTDAELEYLRPGPTRDRLARIATVGKDGIPHVCPVGWRLDLDAGVMEIGGHGMERSKKFRDVLRTGRAAVVIDDVLAPWVPRGIEIRGRAEAVEGPEPFIRVHPGFVTSWGIEDRRNTRTIS
;
A
#
# COMPACT_ATOMS: atom_id res chain seq x y z
N MET A 1 -0.82 17.96 -0.83
CA MET A 1 -0.15 16.78 -1.43
C MET A 1 -0.18 15.65 -0.41
N ILE A 2 -0.47 14.42 -0.85
CA ILE A 2 -0.68 13.26 0.02
C ILE A 2 0.63 12.79 0.67
N PHE A 3 1.72 12.82 -0.10
CA PHE A 3 3.06 12.39 0.32
C PHE A 3 4.02 13.60 0.35
N THR A 4 5.06 13.56 1.19
CA THR A 4 6.19 14.50 1.12
C THR A 4 7.13 14.15 -0.02
N ASP A 5 8.03 15.06 -0.39
CA ASP A 5 9.06 14.79 -1.39
C ASP A 5 9.96 13.62 -0.99
N ALA A 6 10.29 13.48 0.30
CA ALA A 6 11.08 12.36 0.80
C ALA A 6 10.32 11.02 0.73
N GLU A 7 9.02 11.02 1.03
CA GLU A 7 8.16 9.85 0.89
C GLU A 7 8.00 9.46 -0.59
N LEU A 8 7.83 10.44 -1.48
CA LEU A 8 7.79 10.21 -2.92
C LEU A 8 9.11 9.63 -3.42
N GLU A 9 10.26 10.17 -3.00
CA GLU A 9 11.58 9.64 -3.34
C GLU A 9 11.76 8.20 -2.84
N TYR A 10 11.31 7.90 -1.62
CA TYR A 10 11.33 6.54 -1.09
C TYR A 10 10.45 5.57 -1.88
N LEU A 11 9.30 6.05 -2.37
CA LEU A 11 8.34 5.30 -3.17
C LEU A 11 8.66 5.31 -4.68
N ARG A 12 9.65 6.10 -5.14
CA ARG A 12 9.99 6.18 -6.57
C ARG A 12 10.43 4.82 -7.10
N PRO A 13 10.10 4.52 -8.37
CA PRO A 13 10.68 3.37 -9.06
C PRO A 13 12.19 3.55 -9.19
N GLY A 14 12.97 2.71 -8.52
CA GLY A 14 14.43 2.59 -8.64
C GLY A 14 14.84 1.11 -8.68
N PRO A 15 16.05 0.72 -8.22
CA PRO A 15 16.39 -0.70 -7.98
C PRO A 15 15.40 -1.40 -7.01
N THR A 16 14.51 -0.61 -6.42
CA THR A 16 13.39 -0.93 -5.54
C THR A 16 12.17 -1.56 -6.22
N ARG A 17 12.17 -1.78 -7.55
CA ARG A 17 11.17 -2.65 -8.23
C ARG A 17 11.14 -4.08 -7.65
N ASP A 18 12.14 -4.45 -6.85
CA ASP A 18 12.22 -5.73 -6.15
C ASP A 18 11.52 -5.74 -4.77
N ARG A 19 10.97 -4.60 -4.29
CA ARG A 19 10.32 -4.54 -2.97
C ARG A 19 8.82 -4.87 -3.06
N LEU A 20 8.44 -5.97 -2.42
CA LEU A 20 7.03 -6.29 -2.17
C LEU A 20 6.44 -5.33 -1.13
N ALA A 21 5.17 -4.99 -1.28
CA ALA A 21 4.38 -4.42 -0.20
C ALA A 21 3.70 -5.52 0.61
N ARG A 22 3.22 -5.18 1.80
CA ARG A 22 2.35 -6.03 2.63
C ARG A 22 0.98 -5.38 2.70
N ILE A 23 -0.04 -6.04 2.16
CA ILE A 23 -1.42 -5.56 2.24
C ILE A 23 -2.17 -6.31 3.34
N ALA A 24 -2.89 -5.56 4.18
CA ALA A 24 -3.88 -6.07 5.11
C ALA A 24 -5.29 -5.74 4.60
N THR A 25 -6.16 -6.74 4.63
CA THR A 25 -7.59 -6.69 4.27
C THR A 25 -8.41 -7.40 5.35
N VAL A 26 -9.72 -7.22 5.41
CA VAL A 26 -10.56 -7.79 6.48
C VAL A 26 -11.56 -8.81 5.92
N GLY A 27 -11.51 -10.03 6.44
CA GLY A 27 -12.40 -11.14 6.13
C GLY A 27 -13.86 -10.89 6.52
N LYS A 28 -14.79 -11.73 6.02
CA LYS A 28 -16.23 -11.62 6.33
C LYS A 28 -16.52 -11.92 7.80
N ASP A 29 -15.64 -12.71 8.39
CA ASP A 29 -15.57 -13.12 9.79
C ASP A 29 -14.83 -12.08 10.66
N GLY A 30 -14.41 -10.95 10.07
CA GLY A 30 -13.62 -9.93 10.77
C GLY A 30 -12.15 -10.29 10.94
N ILE A 31 -11.69 -11.47 10.49
CA ILE A 31 -10.30 -11.89 10.64
C ILE A 31 -9.43 -11.08 9.66
N PRO A 32 -8.39 -10.37 10.14
CA PRO A 32 -7.44 -9.70 9.26
C PRO A 32 -6.67 -10.71 8.42
N HIS A 33 -6.46 -10.37 7.16
CA HIS A 33 -5.66 -11.14 6.23
C HIS A 33 -4.53 -10.27 5.70
N VAL A 34 -3.30 -10.74 5.89
CA VAL A 34 -2.08 -10.07 5.43
C VAL A 34 -1.35 -10.94 4.43
N CYS A 35 -0.90 -10.36 3.32
CA CYS A 35 -0.07 -11.05 2.35
C CYS A 35 0.87 -10.10 1.59
N PRO A 36 1.99 -10.62 1.05
CA PRO A 36 2.86 -9.84 0.19
C PRO A 36 2.22 -9.59 -1.18
N VAL A 37 2.48 -8.43 -1.78
CA VAL A 37 1.92 -8.02 -3.07
C VAL A 37 2.88 -7.17 -3.89
N GLY A 38 2.75 -7.23 -5.21
CA GLY A 38 3.30 -6.22 -6.11
C GLY A 38 2.47 -4.94 -6.03
N TRP A 39 3.11 -3.81 -6.24
CA TRP A 39 2.46 -2.50 -6.12
C TRP A 39 3.06 -1.48 -7.08
N ARG A 40 2.28 -0.44 -7.35
CA ARG A 40 2.69 0.79 -8.04
C ARG A 40 2.03 1.98 -7.37
N LEU A 41 2.71 3.11 -7.35
CA LEU A 41 2.12 4.40 -7.01
C LEU A 41 1.71 5.10 -8.31
N ASP A 42 0.44 5.46 -8.43
CA ASP A 42 -0.03 6.42 -9.42
C ASP A 42 0.11 7.82 -8.83
N LEU A 43 1.07 8.59 -9.36
CA LEU A 43 1.42 9.92 -8.85
C LEU A 43 0.34 10.96 -9.19
N ASP A 44 -0.32 10.82 -10.33
CA ASP A 44 -1.31 11.78 -10.81
C ASP A 44 -2.61 11.63 -9.99
N ALA A 45 -3.00 10.39 -9.73
CA ALA A 45 -4.19 10.08 -8.92
C ALA A 45 -3.90 10.03 -7.41
N GLY A 46 -2.64 9.94 -6.99
CA GLY A 46 -2.25 9.86 -5.58
C GLY A 46 -2.72 8.57 -4.89
N VAL A 47 -2.79 7.46 -5.63
CA VAL A 47 -3.32 6.17 -5.16
C VAL A 47 -2.29 5.05 -5.29
N MET A 48 -2.42 4.05 -4.43
CA MET A 48 -1.64 2.82 -4.53
C MET A 48 -2.41 1.79 -5.35
N GLU A 49 -1.78 1.22 -6.37
CA GLU A 49 -2.33 0.13 -7.16
C GLU A 49 -1.63 -1.16 -6.77
N ILE A 50 -2.40 -2.17 -6.41
CA ILE A 50 -1.93 -3.45 -5.92
C ILE A 50 -2.32 -4.52 -6.93
N GLY A 51 -1.30 -5.09 -7.58
CA GLY A 51 -1.44 -6.11 -8.61
C GLY A 51 -0.92 -7.48 -8.16
N GLY A 52 -0.99 -8.44 -9.07
CA GLY A 52 -0.43 -9.77 -8.88
C GLY A 52 -1.17 -10.84 -9.68
N HIS A 53 -0.77 -12.09 -9.49
CA HIS A 53 -1.40 -13.21 -10.20
C HIS A 53 -2.77 -13.57 -9.61
N GLY A 54 -3.76 -13.80 -10.47
CA GLY A 54 -5.08 -14.32 -10.08
C GLY A 54 -5.87 -13.39 -9.15
N MET A 55 -5.79 -12.07 -9.36
CA MET A 55 -6.35 -11.07 -8.46
C MET A 55 -7.83 -11.30 -8.13
N GLU A 56 -8.70 -11.47 -9.12
CA GLU A 56 -10.15 -11.72 -8.92
C GLU A 56 -10.45 -12.95 -8.04
N ARG A 57 -9.61 -13.98 -8.11
CA ARG A 57 -9.77 -15.20 -7.30
C ARG A 57 -9.14 -15.08 -5.92
N SER A 58 -8.39 -14.01 -5.65
CA SER A 58 -7.63 -13.85 -4.42
C SER A 58 -8.51 -13.38 -3.25
N LYS A 59 -8.15 -13.80 -2.03
CA LYS A 59 -8.86 -13.42 -0.80
C LYS A 59 -8.88 -11.90 -0.59
N LYS A 60 -7.75 -11.23 -0.78
CA LYS A 60 -7.63 -9.76 -0.66
C LYS A 60 -8.59 -9.00 -1.58
N PHE A 61 -8.80 -9.48 -2.82
CA PHE A 61 -9.71 -8.83 -3.77
C PHE A 61 -11.17 -8.99 -3.33
N ARG A 62 -11.58 -10.20 -2.94
CA ARG A 62 -12.91 -10.43 -2.36
C ARG A 62 -13.16 -9.68 -1.05
N ASP A 63 -12.13 -9.55 -0.22
CA ASP A 63 -12.20 -8.81 1.04
C ASP A 63 -12.39 -7.30 0.78
N VAL A 64 -11.69 -6.75 -0.21
CA VAL A 64 -11.87 -5.36 -0.66
C VAL A 64 -13.25 -5.14 -1.29
N LEU A 65 -13.72 -6.02 -2.19
CA LEU A 65 -15.06 -5.93 -2.77
C LEU A 65 -16.16 -5.79 -1.69
N ARG A 66 -15.99 -6.50 -0.57
CA ARG A 66 -16.97 -6.48 0.52
C ARG A 66 -16.82 -5.29 1.45
N THR A 67 -15.59 -4.96 1.84
CA THR A 67 -15.34 -4.03 2.95
C THR A 67 -14.94 -2.62 2.52
N GLY A 68 -14.46 -2.48 1.28
CA GLY A 68 -13.93 -1.23 0.75
C GLY A 68 -12.72 -0.71 1.52
N ARG A 69 -11.95 -1.57 2.21
CA ARG A 69 -10.87 -1.17 3.12
C ARG A 69 -9.60 -1.98 2.89
N ALA A 70 -8.47 -1.29 2.92
CA ALA A 70 -7.15 -1.91 2.96
C ALA A 70 -6.16 -1.03 3.74
N ALA A 71 -5.11 -1.68 4.23
CA ALA A 71 -3.88 -1.04 4.69
C ALA A 71 -2.70 -1.65 3.93
N VAL A 72 -1.70 -0.86 3.59
CA VAL A 72 -0.51 -1.27 2.85
C VAL A 72 0.73 -0.75 3.55
N VAL A 73 1.74 -1.59 3.69
CA VAL A 73 3.07 -1.19 4.17
C VAL A 73 4.11 -1.47 3.08
N ILE A 74 5.01 -0.51 2.86
CA ILE A 74 6.22 -0.65 2.06
C ILE A 74 7.41 -0.36 2.97
N ASP A 75 8.24 -1.36 3.23
CA ASP A 75 9.35 -1.29 4.18
C ASP A 75 10.64 -1.89 3.62
N ASP A 76 11.76 -1.39 4.13
CA ASP A 76 13.09 -2.00 3.98
C ASP A 76 13.93 -1.78 5.23
N VAL A 77 15.09 -2.41 5.28
CA VAL A 77 16.08 -2.24 6.34
C VAL A 77 17.42 -1.96 5.69
N LEU A 78 18.00 -0.78 5.95
CA LEU A 78 19.36 -0.47 5.54
C LEU A 78 20.37 -1.08 6.52
N ALA A 79 21.56 -1.41 6.04
CA ALA A 79 22.67 -1.82 6.90
C ALA A 79 23.14 -0.63 7.78
N PRO A 80 23.55 -0.84 9.04
CA PRO A 80 23.63 -2.12 9.74
C PRO A 80 22.28 -2.61 10.33
N TRP A 81 21.35 -1.71 10.65
CA TRP A 81 19.96 -2.01 11.01
C TRP A 81 19.19 -0.69 11.15
N VAL A 82 18.78 -0.13 10.01
CA VAL A 82 17.98 1.10 9.99
C VAL A 82 16.68 0.80 9.26
N PRO A 83 15.62 0.36 9.98
CA PRO A 83 14.32 0.10 9.40
C PRO A 83 13.69 1.40 8.91
N ARG A 84 13.13 1.36 7.70
CA ARG A 84 12.38 2.47 7.11
C ARG A 84 11.10 1.93 6.50
N GLY A 85 10.09 2.76 6.44
CA GLY A 85 8.87 2.37 5.80
C GLY A 85 7.79 3.41 5.81
N ILE A 86 6.75 3.11 5.04
CA ILE A 86 5.53 3.90 4.96
C ILE A 86 4.33 2.96 5.02
N GLU A 87 3.38 3.34 5.86
CA GLU A 87 2.07 2.71 5.98
C GLU A 87 1.02 3.66 5.41
N ILE A 88 0.14 3.10 4.59
CA ILE A 88 -0.97 3.78 3.93
C ILE A 88 -2.25 3.02 4.27
N ARG A 89 -3.25 3.70 4.81
CA ARG A 89 -4.57 3.12 5.08
C ARG A 89 -5.64 3.94 4.39
N GLY A 90 -6.71 3.30 3.97
CA GLY A 90 -7.89 4.03 3.53
C GLY A 90 -8.93 3.20 2.80
N ARG A 91 -9.72 3.89 1.98
CA ARG A 91 -10.70 3.26 1.11
C ARG A 91 -9.96 2.45 0.05
N ALA A 92 -10.44 1.25 -0.21
CA ALA A 92 -9.92 0.41 -1.27
C ALA A 92 -11.04 0.01 -2.23
N GLU A 93 -10.70 -0.04 -3.51
CA GLU A 93 -11.58 -0.43 -4.61
C GLU A 93 -10.97 -1.63 -5.32
N ALA A 94 -11.77 -2.66 -5.54
CA ALA A 94 -11.38 -3.78 -6.37
C ALA A 94 -11.78 -3.44 -7.81
N VAL A 95 -10.78 -3.13 -8.64
CA VAL A 95 -10.98 -2.77 -10.04
C VAL A 95 -10.99 -4.05 -10.86
N GLU A 96 -12.13 -4.36 -11.45
CA GLU A 96 -12.34 -5.50 -12.34
C GLU A 96 -11.90 -5.14 -13.78
N GLY A 97 -11.66 -6.16 -14.61
CA GLY A 97 -11.30 -5.98 -16.01
C GLY A 97 -10.26 -7.00 -16.50
N PRO A 98 -9.69 -6.81 -17.70
CA PRO A 98 -8.68 -7.72 -18.25
C PRO A 98 -7.42 -7.84 -17.37
N GLU A 99 -7.06 -6.76 -16.68
CA GLU A 99 -5.98 -6.71 -15.70
C GLU A 99 -6.54 -6.22 -14.35
N PRO A 100 -7.11 -7.11 -13.51
CA PRO A 100 -7.72 -6.72 -12.25
C PRO A 100 -6.68 -6.30 -11.21
N PHE A 101 -6.99 -5.27 -10.43
CA PHE A 101 -6.12 -4.77 -9.35
C PHE A 101 -6.93 -4.19 -8.19
N ILE A 102 -6.27 -3.93 -7.07
CA ILE A 102 -6.86 -3.18 -5.95
C ILE A 102 -6.28 -1.77 -5.96
N ARG A 103 -7.14 -0.75 -5.97
CA ARG A 103 -6.74 0.65 -5.80
C ARG A 103 -6.97 1.06 -4.35
N VAL A 104 -5.97 1.62 -3.69
CA VAL A 104 -6.06 2.12 -2.31
C VAL A 104 -5.91 3.63 -2.32
N HIS A 105 -6.94 4.31 -1.84
CA HIS A 105 -7.00 5.75 -1.66
C HIS A 105 -6.50 6.10 -0.25
N PRO A 106 -5.38 6.83 -0.13
CA PRO A 106 -4.86 7.23 1.18
C PRO A 106 -5.86 8.09 1.95
N GLY A 107 -6.32 7.59 3.10
CA GLY A 107 -7.02 8.36 4.13
C GLY A 107 -6.13 8.59 5.37
N PHE A 108 -5.04 7.84 5.48
CA PHE A 108 -4.04 7.95 6.53
C PHE A 108 -2.69 7.49 6.00
N VAL A 109 -1.64 8.24 6.33
CA VAL A 109 -0.25 7.92 5.98
C VAL A 109 0.62 8.11 7.23
N THR A 110 1.49 7.14 7.50
CA THR A 110 2.59 7.31 8.47
C THR A 110 3.88 6.72 7.91
N SER A 111 4.97 7.45 8.07
CA SER A 111 6.31 7.02 7.65
C SER A 111 7.31 7.09 8.80
N TRP A 112 8.31 6.21 8.75
CA TRP A 112 9.40 6.14 9.73
C TRP A 112 10.72 5.87 9.01
N GLY A 113 11.81 6.46 9.52
CA GLY A 113 13.16 6.27 8.97
C GLY A 113 13.38 6.88 7.58
N ILE A 114 12.38 7.48 6.95
CA ILE A 114 12.47 8.21 5.67
C ILE A 114 12.92 9.65 5.90
N GLU A 115 12.37 10.29 6.92
CA GLU A 115 12.72 11.64 7.39
C GLU A 115 13.25 11.53 8.83
N ASP A 116 13.89 12.60 9.34
CA ASP A 116 14.48 12.65 10.69
C ASP A 116 13.47 12.36 11.80
N ARG A 117 12.18 12.63 11.55
CA ARG A 117 11.08 12.38 12.48
C ARG A 117 10.02 11.54 11.80
N ARG A 118 9.30 10.76 12.61
CA ARG A 118 8.09 10.08 12.17
C ARG A 118 7.11 11.11 11.62
N ASN A 119 6.64 10.90 10.39
CA ASN A 119 5.60 11.72 9.78
C ASN A 119 4.27 10.97 9.88
N THR A 120 3.19 11.64 10.26
CA THR A 120 1.87 11.02 10.41
C THR A 120 0.79 12.02 10.06
N ARG A 121 -0.14 11.61 9.20
CA ARG A 121 -1.17 12.48 8.65
C ARG A 121 -2.43 11.71 8.29
N THR A 122 -3.57 12.29 8.65
CA THR A 122 -4.88 11.92 8.12
C THR A 122 -5.12 12.76 6.86
N ILE A 123 -5.59 12.12 5.80
CA ILE A 123 -5.89 12.73 4.53
C ILE A 123 -7.41 12.85 4.43
N SER A 124 -7.90 14.08 4.28
CA SER A 124 -9.32 14.42 4.14
C SER A 124 -9.76 14.42 2.69
#